data_AF-A0A9J6ACJ5-F1
#
_entry.id   AF-A0A9J6ACJ5-F1
#
_cell.length_a   1.000
_cell.length_b   1.000
_cell.length_c   1.000
_cell.angle_alpha   90.00
_cell.angle_beta   90.00
_cell.angle_gamma   90.00
#
_symmetry.space_group_name_H-M   'P 1'
#
loop_
_entity.id
_entity.type
_entity.pdbx_description
1 polymer ?
#
loop_
_entity_poly.entity_id
_entity_poly.type
_entity_poly.pdbx_seq_one_letter_code
_entity_poly.pdbx_strand_id
1 'polypeptide(L)'
;MLNIFAQQLNKKAVTIDGYQDVAQDESALLCAVARQPVSVGIDGKGLDFQLYAGGIYDGECSSNPDDLSHAVLIVGYGSEGGVDYWIIKNSWGKFWGMEGYAYIKRNTSLPYGICAINSLASYPMKESSSTPPSPLVPPPPSPKPNICEDGLYYCPEGQTCCCGLDFFGKCLVHGCCPIENGVCCENSRLCCPQDFPYCDVLQGLCHKDYGDKIGVSARKRTIAKLKLPWSSGTKGIEEMDQTFQWKRNQFAVMR
;
A
#
# COMPACT_ATOMS: atom_id res chain seq x y z
N MET A 1 6.40 -55.84 18.92
CA MET A 1 5.31 -55.01 18.37
C MET A 1 5.72 -53.55 18.47
N LEU A 2 5.97 -52.88 17.34
CA LEU A 2 6.37 -51.48 17.28
C LEU A 2 5.15 -50.57 17.52
N ASN A 3 5.20 -49.77 18.59
CA ASN A 3 4.30 -48.64 18.80
C ASN A 3 4.70 -47.51 17.85
N ILE A 4 3.92 -47.30 16.80
CA ILE A 4 4.04 -46.12 15.93
C ILE A 4 3.29 -44.98 16.61
N PHE A 5 4.04 -44.07 17.22
CA PHE A 5 3.52 -42.74 17.59
C PHE A 5 3.11 -42.02 16.30
N ALA A 6 1.81 -41.86 16.08
CA ALA A 6 1.30 -40.88 15.12
C ALA A 6 1.68 -39.49 15.63
N GLN A 7 2.77 -38.93 15.08
CA GLN A 7 3.08 -37.52 15.27
C GLN A 7 1.95 -36.72 14.64
N GLN A 8 1.12 -36.12 15.48
CA GLN A 8 0.09 -35.18 15.06
C GLN A 8 0.81 -33.94 14.50
N LEU A 9 0.97 -33.89 13.18
CA LEU A 9 1.52 -32.74 12.47
C LEU A 9 0.68 -31.52 12.87
N ASN A 10 1.29 -30.53 13.51
CA ASN A 10 0.69 -29.21 13.75
C ASN A 10 0.45 -28.51 12.41
N LYS A 11 -0.64 -28.90 11.72
CA LYS A 11 -1.00 -28.39 10.41
C LYS A 11 -1.58 -26.98 10.59
N LYS A 12 -0.73 -25.96 10.45
CA LYS A 12 -1.19 -24.57 10.32
C LYS A 12 -2.02 -24.48 9.04
N ALA A 13 -3.31 -24.21 9.17
CA ALA A 13 -4.25 -24.05 8.07
C ALA A 13 -5.06 -22.77 8.27
N VAL A 14 -5.43 -22.12 7.16
CA VAL A 14 -6.36 -21.00 7.14
C VAL A 14 -7.75 -21.54 6.80
N THR A 15 -8.79 -21.00 7.42
CA THR A 15 -10.19 -21.32 7.11
C THR A 15 -10.86 -20.17 6.38
N ILE A 16 -11.81 -20.50 5.51
CA ILE A 16 -12.73 -19.57 4.86
C ILE A 16 -14.16 -20.02 5.21
N ASP A 17 -15.09 -19.09 5.25
CA ASP A 17 -16.50 -19.41 5.56
C ASP A 17 -17.35 -19.52 4.29
N GLY A 18 -16.81 -19.04 3.15
CA GLY A 18 -17.44 -19.18 1.84
C GLY A 18 -16.63 -18.47 0.75
N TYR A 19 -17.26 -18.25 -0.38
CA TYR A 19 -16.75 -17.41 -1.47
C TYR A 19 -17.92 -16.65 -2.09
N GLN A 20 -17.60 -15.57 -2.79
CA GLN A 20 -18.57 -14.73 -3.49
C GLN A 20 -18.10 -14.53 -4.92
N ASP A 21 -18.99 -14.78 -5.88
CA ASP A 21 -18.77 -14.40 -7.27
C ASP A 21 -19.02 -12.90 -7.43
N VAL A 22 -18.20 -12.27 -8.26
CA VAL A 22 -18.31 -10.86 -8.62
C VAL A 22 -19.20 -10.76 -9.86
N ALA A 23 -20.05 -9.74 -9.91
CA ALA A 23 -20.81 -9.43 -11.11
C ALA A 23 -19.86 -9.18 -12.30
N GLN A 24 -20.30 -9.56 -13.50
CA GLN A 24 -19.50 -9.51 -14.73
C GLN A 24 -19.39 -8.08 -15.29
N ASP A 25 -18.98 -7.13 -14.46
CA ASP A 25 -18.82 -5.74 -14.83
C ASP A 25 -17.56 -5.13 -14.19
N GLU A 26 -16.98 -4.17 -14.90
CA GLU A 26 -15.74 -3.49 -14.50
C GLU A 26 -15.84 -2.84 -13.12
N SER A 27 -17.00 -2.26 -12.80
CA SER A 27 -17.18 -1.48 -11.57
C SER A 27 -17.31 -2.38 -10.34
N ALA A 28 -17.99 -3.51 -10.46
CA ALA A 28 -18.07 -4.53 -9.41
C ALA A 28 -16.71 -5.17 -9.16
N LEU A 29 -15.96 -5.49 -10.23
CA LEU A 29 -14.61 -6.00 -10.09
C LEU A 29 -13.68 -5.00 -9.42
N LEU A 30 -13.75 -3.72 -9.78
CA LEU A 30 -12.99 -2.67 -9.12
C LEU A 30 -13.34 -2.56 -7.63
N CYS A 31 -14.63 -2.60 -7.29
CA CYS A 31 -15.08 -2.58 -5.90
C CYS A 31 -14.57 -3.78 -5.10
N ALA A 32 -14.56 -4.97 -5.69
CA ALA A 32 -14.05 -6.19 -5.06
C ALA A 32 -12.53 -6.12 -4.84
N VAL A 33 -11.77 -5.75 -5.88
CA VAL A 33 -10.31 -5.62 -5.84
C VAL A 33 -9.85 -4.55 -4.85
N ALA A 34 -10.61 -3.47 -4.70
CA ALA A 34 -10.34 -2.43 -3.70
C ALA A 34 -10.42 -2.96 -2.25
N ARG A 35 -11.15 -4.06 -2.00
CA ARG A 35 -11.31 -4.66 -0.68
C ARG A 35 -10.30 -5.78 -0.41
N GLN A 36 -10.04 -6.61 -1.41
CA GLN A 36 -9.13 -7.76 -1.29
C GLN A 36 -8.66 -8.25 -2.66
N PRO A 37 -7.63 -9.10 -2.74
CA PRO A 37 -7.29 -9.79 -3.98
C PRO A 37 -8.46 -10.65 -4.49
N VAL A 38 -8.65 -10.67 -5.81
CA VAL A 38 -9.76 -11.37 -6.48
C VAL A 38 -9.19 -12.36 -7.49
N SER A 39 -9.63 -13.62 -7.40
CA SER A 39 -9.30 -14.64 -8.39
C SER A 39 -10.10 -14.39 -9.66
N VAL A 40 -9.46 -14.43 -10.82
CA VAL A 40 -10.12 -14.20 -12.12
C VAL A 40 -9.69 -15.23 -13.16
N GLY A 41 -10.60 -15.59 -14.05
CA GLY A 41 -10.30 -16.30 -15.28
C GLY A 41 -9.89 -15.34 -16.39
N ILE A 42 -8.93 -15.74 -17.22
CA ILE A 42 -8.56 -15.04 -18.45
C ILE A 42 -8.37 -16.03 -19.61
N ASP A 43 -8.43 -15.52 -20.85
CA ASP A 43 -7.80 -16.19 -21.97
C ASP A 43 -6.29 -15.89 -22.01
N GLY A 44 -5.49 -16.85 -21.54
CA GLY A 44 -4.01 -16.79 -21.57
C GLY A 44 -3.37 -17.52 -22.76
N LYS A 45 -4.14 -17.93 -23.78
CA LYS A 45 -3.60 -18.69 -24.93
C LYS A 45 -2.74 -17.84 -25.87
N GLY A 46 -2.95 -16.53 -25.91
CA GLY A 46 -2.21 -15.60 -26.77
C GLY A 46 -0.70 -15.73 -26.62
N LEU A 47 0.03 -15.82 -27.74
CA LEU A 47 1.49 -15.98 -27.72
C LEU A 47 2.17 -14.74 -27.12
N ASP A 48 1.61 -13.56 -27.38
CA ASP A 48 2.05 -12.29 -26.80
C ASP A 48 1.85 -12.23 -25.28
N PHE A 49 0.77 -12.82 -24.76
CA PHE A 49 0.58 -12.98 -23.31
C PHE A 49 1.59 -13.98 -22.72
N GLN A 50 1.79 -15.12 -23.37
CA GLN A 50 2.79 -16.11 -22.94
C GLN A 50 4.21 -15.53 -22.89
N LEU A 51 4.54 -14.65 -23.83
CA LEU A 51 5.85 -13.97 -23.95
C LEU A 51 5.88 -12.58 -23.29
N TYR A 52 4.86 -12.21 -22.52
CA TYR A 52 4.77 -10.90 -21.88
C TYR A 52 6.00 -10.64 -21.00
N ALA A 53 6.62 -9.47 -21.18
CA ALA A 53 7.81 -9.03 -20.45
C ALA A 53 7.62 -7.69 -19.71
N GLY A 54 6.61 -6.90 -20.05
CA GLY A 54 6.36 -5.60 -19.43
C GLY A 54 5.38 -4.70 -20.18
N GLY A 55 5.05 -3.56 -19.59
CA GLY A 55 4.09 -2.59 -20.12
C GLY A 55 2.64 -2.89 -19.73
N ILE A 56 1.69 -2.09 -20.24
CA ILE A 56 0.26 -2.37 -20.08
C ILE A 56 -0.17 -3.25 -21.26
N TYR A 57 -0.53 -4.50 -20.96
CA TYR A 57 -0.99 -5.46 -21.94
C TYR A 57 -2.40 -5.09 -22.45
N ASP A 58 -2.50 -4.99 -23.77
CA ASP A 58 -3.72 -4.71 -24.56
C ASP A 58 -3.68 -5.57 -25.84
N GLY A 59 -3.10 -6.77 -25.72
CA GLY A 59 -2.76 -7.64 -26.83
C GLY A 59 -3.89 -8.56 -27.30
N GLU A 60 -3.55 -9.51 -28.15
CA GLU A 60 -4.49 -10.40 -28.83
C GLU A 60 -4.84 -11.60 -27.94
N CYS A 61 -5.94 -11.47 -27.20
CA CYS A 61 -6.57 -12.54 -26.44
C CYS A 61 -8.09 -12.47 -26.61
N SER A 62 -8.79 -13.60 -26.47
CA SER A 62 -10.24 -13.63 -26.64
C SER A 62 -10.95 -12.82 -25.54
N SER A 63 -11.94 -12.03 -25.94
CA SER A 63 -12.87 -11.35 -25.01
C SER A 63 -14.15 -12.16 -24.76
N ASN A 64 -14.22 -13.40 -25.28
CA ASN A 64 -15.33 -14.30 -25.06
C ASN A 64 -15.14 -15.10 -23.74
N PRO A 65 -16.12 -15.07 -22.81
CA PRO A 65 -16.10 -15.88 -21.59
C PRO A 65 -15.97 -17.39 -21.81
N ASP A 66 -16.34 -17.91 -22.98
CA ASP A 66 -16.22 -19.35 -23.27
C ASP A 66 -14.77 -19.77 -23.62
N ASP A 67 -13.88 -18.81 -23.85
CA ASP A 67 -12.48 -19.05 -24.26
C ASP A 67 -11.48 -19.03 -23.09
N LEU A 68 -11.96 -18.83 -21.86
CA LEU A 68 -11.11 -18.81 -20.66
C LEU A 68 -10.26 -20.08 -20.57
N SER A 69 -8.97 -19.88 -20.32
CA SER A 69 -7.96 -20.93 -20.39
C SER A 69 -7.02 -20.94 -19.20
N HIS A 70 -6.99 -19.86 -18.41
CA HIS A 70 -6.06 -19.70 -17.29
C HIS A 70 -6.69 -18.92 -16.14
N ALA A 71 -6.25 -19.20 -14.91
CA ALA A 71 -6.67 -18.49 -13.70
C ALA A 71 -5.51 -17.70 -13.10
N VAL A 72 -5.75 -16.43 -12.79
CA VAL A 72 -4.78 -15.51 -12.18
C VAL A 72 -5.42 -14.77 -11.01
N LEU A 73 -4.62 -13.97 -10.29
CA LEU A 73 -5.08 -13.20 -9.14
C LEU A 73 -4.90 -11.70 -9.41
N ILE A 74 -5.98 -10.93 -9.40
CA ILE A 74 -5.86 -9.46 -9.36
C ILE A 74 -5.50 -9.04 -7.95
N VAL A 75 -4.38 -8.31 -7.81
CA VAL A 75 -3.87 -7.85 -6.51
C VAL A 75 -3.95 -6.32 -6.34
N GLY A 76 -4.37 -5.62 -7.39
CA GLY A 76 -4.52 -4.17 -7.38
C GLY A 76 -4.86 -3.62 -8.76
N TYR A 77 -4.86 -2.30 -8.85
CA TYR A 77 -5.14 -1.54 -10.07
C TYR A 77 -4.37 -0.22 -10.06
N GLY A 78 -4.19 0.36 -11.24
CA GLY A 78 -3.47 1.62 -11.41
C GLY A 78 -3.96 2.42 -12.62
N SER A 79 -3.25 3.50 -12.88
CA SER A 79 -3.42 4.35 -14.05
C SER A 79 -2.07 4.98 -14.39
N GLU A 80 -1.67 4.94 -15.65
CA GLU A 80 -0.41 5.51 -16.15
C GLU A 80 -0.65 6.10 -17.55
N GLY A 81 -0.26 7.36 -17.76
CA GLY A 81 -0.46 8.02 -19.06
C GLY A 81 -1.93 8.13 -19.51
N GLY A 82 -2.88 8.12 -18.56
CA GLY A 82 -4.32 8.09 -18.86
C GLY A 82 -4.86 6.70 -19.23
N VAL A 83 -4.03 5.65 -19.17
CA VAL A 83 -4.42 4.26 -19.39
C VAL A 83 -4.57 3.58 -18.03
N ASP A 84 -5.77 3.09 -17.78
CA ASP A 84 -6.10 2.33 -16.59
C ASP A 84 -5.70 0.86 -16.75
N TYR A 85 -5.21 0.22 -15.67
CA TYR A 85 -4.84 -1.21 -15.69
C TYR A 85 -5.15 -1.96 -14.40
N TRP A 86 -5.37 -3.27 -14.53
CA TRP A 86 -5.31 -4.28 -13.48
C TRP A 86 -3.87 -4.71 -13.25
N ILE A 87 -3.53 -5.02 -11.99
CA ILE A 87 -2.27 -5.67 -11.63
C ILE A 87 -2.58 -7.13 -11.34
N ILE A 88 -2.14 -8.03 -12.21
CA ILE A 88 -2.30 -9.47 -12.01
C ILE A 88 -1.03 -10.12 -11.48
N LYS A 89 -1.20 -11.06 -10.57
CA LYS A 89 -0.17 -12.00 -10.14
C LYS A 89 -0.39 -13.33 -10.86
N ASN A 90 0.65 -13.79 -11.56
CA ASN A 90 0.63 -15.06 -12.26
C ASN A 90 1.34 -16.16 -11.44
N SER A 91 1.25 -17.40 -11.92
CA SER A 91 1.79 -18.61 -11.28
C SER A 91 2.95 -19.24 -12.07
N TRP A 92 3.50 -18.56 -13.07
CA TRP A 92 4.60 -19.05 -13.93
C TRP A 92 6.01 -18.68 -13.46
N GLY A 93 6.15 -18.28 -12.19
CA GLY A 93 7.42 -17.89 -11.61
C GLY A 93 7.81 -16.44 -11.90
N LYS A 94 8.93 -15.99 -11.30
CA LYS A 94 9.34 -14.58 -11.33
C LYS A 94 9.95 -14.13 -12.65
N PHE A 95 10.43 -15.07 -13.46
CA PHE A 95 11.05 -14.78 -14.76
C PHE A 95 10.05 -14.44 -15.87
N TRP A 96 8.76 -14.63 -15.61
CA TRP A 96 7.71 -14.23 -16.53
C TRP A 96 7.20 -12.83 -16.17
N GLY A 97 6.99 -11.99 -17.20
CA GLY A 97 6.52 -10.62 -17.01
C GLY A 97 7.44 -9.78 -16.13
N MET A 98 6.82 -8.97 -15.27
CA MET A 98 7.53 -8.11 -14.33
C MET A 98 7.55 -8.79 -12.96
N GLU A 99 8.57 -9.61 -12.71
CA GLU A 99 8.72 -10.37 -11.44
C GLU A 99 7.52 -11.29 -11.13
N GLY A 100 6.91 -11.88 -12.17
CA GLY A 100 5.72 -12.74 -12.06
C GLY A 100 4.38 -12.01 -12.11
N TYR A 101 4.38 -10.71 -12.43
CA TYR A 101 3.19 -9.88 -12.57
C TYR A 101 3.04 -9.35 -13.99
N ALA A 102 1.80 -9.01 -14.35
CA ALA A 102 1.50 -8.27 -15.57
C ALA A 102 0.48 -7.18 -15.30
N TYR A 103 0.52 -6.12 -16.11
CA TYR A 103 -0.52 -5.10 -16.12
C TYR A 103 -1.45 -5.37 -17.30
N ILE A 104 -2.75 -5.52 -17.05
CA ILE A 104 -3.74 -5.74 -18.11
C ILE A 104 -4.61 -4.50 -18.19
N LYS A 105 -4.77 -3.94 -19.38
CA LYS A 105 -5.59 -2.75 -19.58
C LYS A 105 -7.01 -2.98 -19.08
N ARG A 106 -7.54 -2.00 -18.34
CA ARG A 106 -8.91 -2.01 -17.80
C ARG A 106 -9.69 -0.82 -18.33
N ASN A 107 -10.98 -0.75 -17.98
CA ASN A 107 -11.89 0.31 -18.41
C ASN A 107 -11.96 0.44 -19.94
N THR A 108 -12.17 -0.70 -20.61
CA THR A 108 -12.27 -0.79 -22.07
C THR A 108 -13.73 -0.82 -22.51
N SER A 109 -13.99 -0.70 -23.81
CA SER A 109 -15.33 -0.89 -24.39
C SER A 109 -15.74 -2.37 -24.52
N LEU A 110 -14.89 -3.32 -24.14
CA LEU A 110 -15.18 -4.74 -24.20
C LEU A 110 -16.09 -5.13 -23.03
N PRO A 111 -17.23 -5.82 -23.26
CA PRO A 111 -18.16 -6.19 -22.20
C PRO A 111 -17.53 -6.95 -21.03
N TYR A 112 -16.57 -7.83 -21.34
CA TYR A 112 -15.88 -8.66 -20.35
C TYR A 112 -14.42 -8.23 -20.10
N GLY A 113 -14.02 -7.05 -20.59
CA GLY A 113 -12.64 -6.58 -20.51
C GLY A 113 -11.66 -7.35 -21.40
N ILE A 114 -10.39 -6.93 -21.35
CA ILE A 114 -9.30 -7.60 -22.07
C ILE A 114 -9.12 -9.02 -21.53
N CYS A 115 -8.96 -9.98 -22.44
CA CYS A 115 -8.88 -11.42 -22.16
C CYS A 115 -10.07 -11.98 -21.39
N ALA A 116 -11.25 -11.34 -21.50
CA ALA A 116 -12.45 -11.68 -20.75
C ALA A 116 -12.27 -11.64 -19.22
N ILE A 117 -11.34 -10.83 -18.70
CA ILE A 117 -10.97 -10.79 -17.27
C ILE A 117 -12.12 -10.48 -16.31
N ASN A 118 -13.17 -9.78 -16.77
CA ASN A 118 -14.35 -9.45 -15.96
C ASN A 118 -15.41 -10.57 -15.97
N SER A 119 -15.24 -11.64 -16.76
CA SER A 119 -16.29 -12.64 -16.98
C SER A 119 -16.39 -13.70 -15.88
N LEU A 120 -15.29 -14.01 -15.19
CA LEU A 120 -15.27 -15.05 -14.17
C LEU A 120 -14.37 -14.59 -13.03
N ALA A 121 -14.96 -13.96 -12.02
CA ALA A 121 -14.23 -13.41 -10.89
C ALA A 121 -14.89 -13.83 -9.57
N SER A 122 -14.07 -14.24 -8.59
CA SER A 122 -14.56 -14.61 -7.26
C SER A 122 -13.51 -14.38 -6.18
N TYR A 123 -13.98 -14.25 -4.94
CA TYR A 123 -13.11 -14.04 -3.79
C TYR A 123 -13.59 -14.79 -2.55
N PRO A 124 -12.68 -15.26 -1.67
CA PRO A 124 -13.06 -15.95 -0.45
C PRO A 124 -13.63 -14.97 0.59
N MET A 125 -14.57 -15.45 1.39
CA MET A 125 -15.16 -14.72 2.50
C MET A 125 -14.73 -15.34 3.83
N LYS A 126 -14.52 -14.46 4.81
CA LYS A 126 -14.40 -14.82 6.22
C LYS A 126 -15.35 -13.92 7.00
N GLU A 127 -16.34 -14.52 7.63
CA GLU A 127 -17.22 -13.84 8.56
C GLU A 127 -16.38 -13.33 9.73
N SER A 128 -16.40 -12.01 9.93
CA SER A 128 -15.96 -11.44 11.19
C SER A 128 -16.92 -11.95 12.26
N SER A 129 -16.43 -12.68 13.27
CA SER A 129 -17.25 -13.11 14.41
C SER A 129 -18.04 -11.93 14.95
N SER A 130 -19.35 -11.95 14.74
CA SER A 130 -20.27 -10.88 15.14
C SER A 130 -20.51 -10.94 16.65
N THR A 131 -19.51 -10.52 17.42
CA THR A 131 -19.83 -9.86 18.67
C THR A 131 -20.67 -8.63 18.30
N PRO A 132 -21.85 -8.40 18.90
CA PRO A 132 -22.61 -7.18 18.67
C PRO A 132 -21.67 -5.98 18.81
N PRO A 133 -21.71 -4.98 17.92
CA PRO A 133 -20.97 -3.76 18.18
C PRO A 133 -21.48 -3.25 19.53
N SER A 134 -20.59 -3.15 20.51
CA SER A 134 -20.82 -2.31 21.68
C SER A 134 -21.46 -1.00 21.21
N PRO A 135 -22.41 -0.42 21.96
CA PRO A 135 -23.04 0.84 21.58
C PRO A 135 -21.96 1.79 21.07
N LEU A 136 -22.15 2.31 19.85
CA LEU A 136 -21.19 3.16 19.15
C LEU A 136 -20.72 4.24 20.12
N VAL A 137 -19.55 4.02 20.73
CA VAL A 137 -18.78 5.13 21.24
C VAL A 137 -18.53 5.98 20.00
N PRO A 138 -18.93 7.26 19.98
CA PRO A 138 -18.68 8.11 18.84
C PRO A 138 -17.22 7.93 18.43
N PRO A 139 -16.91 7.80 17.13
CA PRO A 139 -15.53 7.67 16.70
C PRO A 139 -14.74 8.79 17.37
N PRO A 140 -13.58 8.50 18.00
CA PRO A 140 -12.73 9.57 18.50
C PRO A 140 -12.58 10.57 17.36
N PRO A 141 -12.70 11.89 17.64
CA PRO A 141 -12.68 12.91 16.61
C PRO A 141 -11.49 12.65 15.71
N SER A 142 -11.72 12.70 14.39
CA SER A 142 -10.66 12.47 13.40
C SER A 142 -9.38 13.13 13.88
N PRO A 143 -8.27 12.39 13.96
CA PRO A 143 -7.02 12.90 14.48
C PRO A 143 -6.68 14.16 13.68
N LYS A 144 -6.74 15.29 14.40
CA LYS A 144 -6.51 16.59 13.80
C LYS A 144 -5.08 16.58 13.27
N PRO A 145 -4.83 17.05 12.03
CA PRO A 145 -3.47 17.25 11.58
C PRO A 145 -2.76 18.13 12.61
N ASN A 146 -1.56 17.71 13.03
CA ASN A 146 -0.70 18.49 13.89
C ASN A 146 -0.20 19.67 13.06
N ILE A 147 -0.96 20.77 13.12
CA ILE A 147 -0.56 22.06 12.57
C ILE A 147 0.63 22.53 13.41
N CYS A 148 1.76 22.76 12.76
CA CYS A 148 2.96 23.24 13.44
C CYS A 148 2.73 24.66 13.97
N GLU A 149 3.54 25.12 14.93
CA GLU A 149 3.32 26.37 15.66
C GLU A 149 3.11 27.61 14.76
N ASP A 150 3.71 27.62 13.57
CA ASP A 150 3.56 28.72 12.59
C ASP A 150 2.20 28.75 11.85
N GLY A 151 1.35 27.72 12.00
CA GLY A 151 0.06 27.62 11.31
C GLY A 151 0.13 27.31 9.80
N LEU A 152 1.30 27.51 9.18
CA LEU A 152 1.55 27.35 7.75
C LEU A 152 1.95 25.93 7.36
N TYR A 153 2.54 25.17 8.28
CA TYR A 153 3.01 23.82 8.02
C TYR A 153 2.18 22.82 8.82
N TYR A 154 1.99 21.63 8.26
CA TYR A 154 1.34 20.54 8.96
C TYR A 154 2.07 19.22 8.73
N CYS A 155 2.03 18.38 9.76
CA CYS A 155 2.51 17.01 9.69
C CYS A 155 1.34 16.02 9.69
N PRO A 156 1.51 14.85 9.04
CA PRO A 156 0.58 13.73 9.18
C PRO A 156 0.40 13.31 10.64
N GLU A 157 -0.68 12.58 10.91
CA GLU A 157 -0.95 12.02 12.24
C GLU A 157 0.23 11.18 12.77
N GLY A 158 0.47 11.25 14.08
CA GLY A 158 1.54 10.52 14.75
C GLY A 158 2.95 11.05 14.46
N GLN A 159 3.06 12.20 13.79
CA GLN A 159 4.33 12.86 13.52
C GLN A 159 4.50 14.13 14.35
N THR A 160 5.74 14.42 14.70
CA THR A 160 6.12 15.61 15.48
C THR A 160 6.66 16.69 14.56
N CYS A 161 6.11 17.90 14.65
CA CYS A 161 6.67 19.07 13.99
C CYS A 161 8.00 19.44 14.65
N CYS A 162 9.07 19.44 13.87
CA CYS A 162 10.39 19.84 14.30
C CYS A 162 10.90 21.00 13.45
N CYS A 163 11.50 22.01 14.06
CA CYS A 163 12.10 23.07 13.28
C CYS A 163 13.33 22.57 12.51
N GLY A 164 13.32 22.73 11.19
CA GLY A 164 14.42 22.34 10.31
C GLY A 164 15.39 23.48 10.02
N LEU A 165 14.89 24.72 9.97
CA LEU A 165 15.70 25.92 9.74
C LEU A 165 15.18 27.06 10.61
N ASP A 166 15.98 27.46 11.61
CA ASP A 166 15.72 28.63 12.45
C ASP A 166 16.43 29.86 11.87
N PHE A 167 15.73 31.00 11.83
CA PHE A 167 16.34 32.30 11.58
C PHE A 167 15.76 33.33 12.55
N PHE A 168 16.60 33.86 13.45
CA PHE A 168 16.21 34.84 14.49
C PHE A 168 15.08 34.36 15.44
N GLY A 169 15.10 33.09 15.87
CA GLY A 169 14.13 32.55 16.82
C GLY A 169 12.74 32.32 16.24
N LYS A 170 12.66 32.28 14.90
CA LYS A 170 11.47 31.87 14.16
C LYS A 170 11.84 30.72 13.23
N CYS A 171 11.00 29.70 13.22
CA CYS A 171 11.19 28.59 12.31
C CYS A 171 10.76 29.01 10.89
N LEU A 172 11.68 28.94 9.92
CA LEU A 172 11.36 29.23 8.52
C LEU A 172 10.82 28.00 7.81
N VAL A 173 11.32 26.82 8.19
CA VAL A 173 10.91 25.55 7.58
C VAL A 173 10.74 24.50 8.66
N HIS A 174 9.52 23.98 8.75
CA HIS A 174 9.20 22.84 9.58
C HIS A 174 9.52 21.52 8.86
N GLY A 175 9.98 20.55 9.62
CA GLY A 175 10.10 19.16 9.20
C GLY A 175 9.26 18.23 10.06
N CYS A 176 8.80 17.14 9.49
CA CYS A 176 8.03 16.13 10.22
C CYS A 176 8.94 14.99 10.66
N CYS A 177 9.02 14.79 11.97
CA CYS A 177 9.62 13.61 12.56
C CYS A 177 8.62 12.44 12.50
N PRO A 178 8.98 11.26 11.97
CA PRO A 178 8.10 10.09 11.89
C PRO A 178 7.93 9.38 13.24
N ILE A 179 8.11 10.10 14.35
CA ILE A 179 7.95 9.62 15.72
C ILE A 179 6.94 10.56 16.39
N GLU A 180 5.99 9.97 17.10
CA GLU A 180 5.04 10.70 17.93
C GLU A 180 5.76 11.25 19.18
N ASN A 181 5.58 12.53 19.49
CA ASN A 181 6.30 13.24 20.55
C ASN A 181 7.84 13.08 20.49
N GLY A 182 8.39 13.00 19.28
CA GLY A 182 9.81 12.85 19.04
C GLY A 182 10.62 14.09 19.43
N VAL A 183 11.80 13.88 19.99
CA VAL A 183 12.74 14.94 20.34
C VAL A 183 13.44 15.45 19.09
N CYS A 184 13.35 16.75 18.85
CA CYS A 184 13.95 17.41 17.71
C CYS A 184 15.42 17.71 17.98
N CYS A 185 16.33 16.94 17.38
CA CYS A 185 17.76 17.25 17.37
C CYS A 185 18.07 18.61 16.73
N GLU A 186 18.62 19.54 17.50
CA GLU A 186 18.95 20.88 17.03
C GLU A 186 19.86 20.87 15.80
N ASN A 187 19.65 21.84 14.89
CA ASN A 187 20.48 22.07 13.70
C ASN A 187 20.72 20.84 12.80
N SER A 188 19.82 19.86 12.83
CA SER A 188 19.93 18.65 12.04
C SER A 188 18.58 18.18 11.50
N ARG A 189 18.62 17.31 10.48
CA ARG A 189 17.44 16.63 9.94
C ARG A 189 17.08 15.37 10.72
N LEU A 190 17.62 15.17 11.93
CA LEU A 190 17.41 13.97 12.73
C LEU A 190 16.43 14.24 13.87
N CYS A 191 15.72 13.22 14.31
CA CYS A 191 14.91 13.26 15.51
C CYS A 191 15.01 11.92 16.25
N CYS A 192 14.77 11.98 17.55
CA CYS A 192 14.93 10.86 18.45
C CYS A 192 13.63 10.51 19.17
N PRO A 193 13.45 9.25 19.61
CA PRO A 193 12.36 8.88 20.50
C PRO A 193 12.43 9.64 21.83
N GLN A 194 11.28 9.85 22.46
CA GLN A 194 11.20 10.50 23.77
C GLN A 194 12.02 9.76 24.84
N ASP A 195 12.08 8.42 24.77
CA ASP A 195 12.86 7.59 25.69
C ASP A 195 14.38 7.68 25.50
N PHE A 196 14.83 8.25 24.37
CA PHE A 196 16.24 8.42 24.01
C PHE A 196 16.49 9.86 23.52
N PRO A 197 16.37 10.87 24.40
CA PRO A 197 16.30 12.27 23.99
C PRO A 197 17.65 12.85 23.53
N TYR A 198 18.77 12.19 23.82
CA TYR A 198 20.10 12.73 23.54
C TYR A 198 20.55 12.40 22.13
N CYS A 199 20.65 13.40 21.26
CA CYS A 199 21.02 13.23 19.86
C CYS A 199 22.54 13.22 19.65
N ASP A 200 23.08 12.10 19.15
CA ASP A 200 24.38 12.08 18.48
C ASP A 200 24.16 12.22 16.96
N VAL A 201 24.23 13.47 16.49
CA VAL A 201 24.01 13.81 15.08
C VAL A 201 25.13 13.29 14.17
N LEU A 202 26.36 13.15 14.70
CA LEU A 202 27.51 12.69 13.92
C LEU A 202 27.43 11.20 13.63
N GLN A 203 26.99 10.41 14.62
CA GLN A 203 26.81 8.97 14.49
C GLN A 203 25.40 8.56 14.06
N GLY A 204 24.44 9.50 14.08
CA GLY A 204 23.05 9.21 13.76
C GLY A 204 22.35 8.35 14.82
N LEU A 205 22.74 8.50 16.08
CA LEU A 205 22.23 7.74 17.21
C LEU A 205 21.49 8.63 18.21
N CYS A 206 20.62 7.99 18.99
CA CYS A 206 19.85 8.56 20.07
C CYS A 206 20.17 7.79 21.34
N HIS A 207 20.59 8.50 22.38
CA HIS A 207 21.02 7.93 23.63
C HIS A 207 20.02 8.22 24.74
N LYS A 208 20.01 7.33 25.73
CA LYS A 208 19.14 7.48 26.89
C LYS A 208 19.73 8.50 27.86
N ASP A 209 21.05 8.49 28.03
CA ASP A 209 21.81 9.43 28.85
C ASP A 209 22.99 10.04 28.06
N TYR A 210 23.48 11.20 28.52
CA TYR A 210 24.59 11.91 27.88
C TYR A 210 25.90 11.12 28.00
N GLY A 211 26.48 10.73 26.86
CA GLY A 211 27.77 10.01 26.79
C GLY A 211 27.66 8.49 26.73
N ASP A 212 26.45 7.94 26.61
CA ASP A 212 26.26 6.51 26.38
C ASP A 212 26.88 6.07 25.05
N LYS A 213 27.51 4.90 25.04
CA LYS A 213 28.11 4.31 23.82
C LYS A 213 27.13 3.48 22.99
N ILE A 214 25.96 3.17 23.56
CA ILE A 214 24.91 2.38 22.93
C ILE A 214 23.69 3.29 22.81
N GLY A 215 23.11 3.34 21.61
CA GLY A 215 21.95 4.16 21.32
C GLY A 215 21.08 3.51 20.26
N VAL A 216 19.86 4.03 20.11
CA VAL A 216 18.94 3.64 19.04
C VAL A 216 19.14 4.53 17.83
N SER A 217 18.88 4.04 16.62
CA SER A 217 19.07 4.85 15.41
C SER A 217 18.12 6.05 15.37
N ALA A 218 18.68 7.24 15.14
CA ALA A 218 17.90 8.44 14.89
C ALA A 218 17.05 8.30 13.62
N ARG A 219 15.92 8.99 13.60
CA ARG A 219 15.03 9.02 12.43
C ARG A 219 15.25 10.30 11.66
N LYS A 220 15.25 10.21 10.33
CA LYS A 220 15.32 11.37 9.45
C LYS A 220 13.95 12.03 9.35
N ARG A 221 13.94 13.36 9.45
CA ARG A 221 12.76 14.20 9.22
C ARG A 221 12.49 14.35 7.73
N THR A 222 11.23 14.48 7.37
CA THR A 222 10.79 14.94 6.04
C THR A 222 10.42 16.42 6.11
N ILE A 223 10.30 17.11 4.97
CA ILE A 223 9.82 18.50 4.97
C ILE A 223 8.32 18.50 5.25
N ALA A 224 7.86 19.38 6.14
CA ALA A 224 6.45 19.50 6.47
C ALA A 224 5.66 20.07 5.29
N LYS A 225 4.40 19.66 5.15
CA LYS A 225 3.56 20.09 4.03
C LYS A 225 3.04 21.50 4.29
N LEU A 226 3.07 22.35 3.27
CA LEU A 226 2.55 23.71 3.34
C LEU A 226 1.01 23.70 3.23
N LYS A 227 0.35 24.39 4.14
CA LYS A 227 -1.10 24.64 4.13
C LYS A 227 -1.38 25.88 3.29
N LEU A 228 -1.57 25.69 1.98
CA LEU A 228 -1.95 26.78 1.07
C LEU A 228 -3.46 27.07 1.14
N PRO A 229 -3.89 28.34 1.17
CA PRO A 229 -5.31 28.71 1.28
C PRO A 229 -6.16 28.49 0.02
N TRP A 230 -5.62 27.95 -1.09
CA TRP A 230 -6.34 27.87 -2.37
C TRP A 230 -6.27 26.51 -3.10
N SER A 231 -5.93 25.41 -2.42
CA SER A 231 -5.90 24.10 -3.08
C SER A 231 -7.29 23.44 -3.20
N SER A 232 -8.16 24.04 -3.99
CA SER A 232 -9.10 23.28 -4.82
C SER A 232 -8.62 23.41 -6.26
N GLY A 233 -7.84 22.42 -6.70
CA GLY A 233 -7.47 22.23 -8.11
C GLY A 233 -6.19 22.91 -8.58
N THR A 234 -5.04 22.26 -8.40
CA THR A 234 -3.94 22.18 -9.38
C THR A 234 -3.00 21.06 -8.95
N LYS A 235 -2.97 19.97 -9.71
CA LYS A 235 -2.04 18.85 -9.57
C LYS A 235 -1.04 18.97 -10.73
N GLY A 236 0.26 18.96 -10.43
CA GLY A 236 1.35 19.29 -11.34
C GLY A 236 1.91 20.64 -10.94
N ILE A 237 3.11 20.73 -10.39
CA ILE A 237 4.39 20.26 -10.93
C ILE A 237 5.29 19.91 -9.72
N GLU A 238 6.27 19.03 -9.95
CA GLU A 238 7.30 18.48 -9.02
C GLU A 238 7.06 17.04 -8.58
N GLU A 239 7.42 16.09 -9.45
CA GLU A 239 8.54 15.14 -9.23
C GLU A 239 8.57 14.16 -10.41
N MET A 240 9.39 14.51 -11.41
CA MET A 240 10.10 13.51 -12.21
C MET A 240 11.11 12.86 -11.26
N ASP A 241 11.20 11.53 -11.33
CA ASP A 241 12.02 10.62 -10.54
C ASP A 241 11.41 10.21 -9.18
N GLN A 242 10.64 9.12 -9.18
CA GLN A 242 11.07 7.86 -8.53
C GLN A 242 9.95 6.80 -8.54
N THR A 243 10.29 5.65 -9.15
CA THR A 243 9.83 4.28 -8.87
C THR A 243 8.33 4.02 -8.69
N PHE A 244 7.78 3.21 -9.61
CA PHE A 244 6.54 2.43 -9.52
C PHE A 244 5.98 2.29 -8.08
N GLN A 245 5.10 3.21 -7.70
CA GLN A 245 4.36 3.15 -6.45
C GLN A 245 3.22 2.15 -6.61
N TRP A 246 3.47 0.91 -6.22
CA TRP A 246 2.44 -0.10 -6.04
C TRP A 246 1.39 0.42 -5.05
N LYS A 247 0.16 0.66 -5.49
CA LYS A 247 -0.99 0.73 -4.57
C LYS A 247 -1.29 -0.68 -4.06
N ARG A 248 -0.46 -1.17 -3.13
CA ARG A 248 -0.77 -2.39 -2.37
C ARG A 248 -1.98 -2.09 -1.50
N ASN A 249 -3.01 -2.92 -1.62
CA ASN A 249 -4.07 -2.98 -0.64
C ASN A 249 -3.46 -3.38 0.72
N GLN A 250 -3.41 -2.45 1.68
CA GLN A 250 -2.75 -2.66 2.97
C GLN A 250 -3.41 -3.74 3.84
N PHE A 251 -4.57 -4.27 3.41
CA PHE A 251 -5.25 -5.39 4.07
C PHE A 251 -4.71 -6.78 3.70
N ALA A 252 -3.76 -6.89 2.77
CA ALA A 252 -3.14 -8.18 2.40
C ALA A 252 -1.95 -8.59 3.31
N VAL A 253 -1.58 -7.80 4.32
CA VAL A 253 -0.51 -8.13 5.28
C VAL A 253 -1.10 -8.26 6.69
N MET A 254 -1.86 -9.32 6.91
CA MET A 254 -2.07 -9.88 8.24
C MET A 254 -2.02 -11.41 8.17
N ARG A 255 -0.79 -11.94 8.09
CA ARG A 255 -0.22 -13.01 8.92
C ARG A 255 1.08 -13.55 8.32
#